data_AF-A0A848B0J1-F1
#
_entry.id   AF-A0A848B0J1-F1
#
_cell.length_a   1.000
_cell.length_b   1.000
_cell.length_c   1.000
_cell.angle_alpha   90.00
_cell.angle_beta   90.00
_cell.angle_gamma   90.00
#
_symmetry.space_group_name_H-M   'P 1'
#
loop_
_entity.id
_entity.type
_entity.pdbx_description
1 polymer ?
#
loop_
_entity_poly.entity_id
_entity_poly.type
_entity_poly.pdbx_seq_one_letter_code
_entity_poly.pdbx_strand_id
1 'polypeptide(L)'
;MNNATILAALITSFFAIISSIGGIIYQRRLEKQKNHRALLEKYISQLGELNYSLLSCLKIYPQTKSDVSRKKWQKTLESTKDEINQLRLKLRYPLWGIIDEIRILALTASWGQYYRNNKTQFDEFYAIANNLREELDQAILDSYTNGRPPCKKYIKRVKKAAEQVKRFHDKTTPIKMQEKTSDESDSNLLAKLQDEVSLKILRQLDMESK
;
A
#
# COMPACT_ATOMS: atom_id res chain seq x y z
N MET A 1 -11.39 -26.08 -65.97
CA MET A 1 -11.62 -25.41 -64.67
C MET A 1 -12.34 -24.11 -64.95
N ASN A 2 -13.47 -23.86 -64.30
CA ASN A 2 -14.25 -22.66 -64.55
C ASN A 2 -13.56 -21.47 -63.83
N ASN A 3 -13.53 -20.30 -64.47
CA ASN A 3 -12.94 -19.09 -63.88
C ASN A 3 -13.52 -18.77 -62.49
N ALA A 4 -14.79 -19.15 -62.25
CA ALA A 4 -15.46 -19.06 -60.96
C ALA A 4 -14.79 -19.88 -59.84
N THR A 5 -14.24 -21.06 -60.15
CA THR A 5 -13.59 -21.94 -59.17
C THR A 5 -12.24 -21.39 -58.74
N ILE A 6 -11.48 -20.79 -59.68
CA ILE A 6 -10.20 -20.12 -59.40
C ILE A 6 -10.43 -18.85 -58.57
N LEU A 7 -11.44 -18.04 -58.93
CA LEU A 7 -11.81 -16.84 -58.18
C LEU A 7 -12.25 -17.18 -56.75
N ALA A 8 -13.08 -18.22 -56.58
CA ALA A 8 -13.51 -18.69 -55.27
C ALA A 8 -12.33 -19.16 -54.41
N ALA A 9 -11.40 -19.93 -54.98
CA ALA A 9 -10.21 -20.39 -54.26
C ALA A 9 -9.32 -19.23 -53.79
N LEU A 10 -9.15 -18.20 -54.62
CA LEU A 10 -8.40 -16.99 -54.24
C LEU A 10 -9.06 -16.25 -53.09
N ILE A 11 -10.38 -16.05 -53.16
CA ILE A 11 -11.16 -15.40 -52.09
C ILE A 11 -11.05 -16.20 -50.77
N THR A 12 -11.23 -17.53 -50.83
CA THR A 12 -11.12 -18.39 -49.64
C THR A 12 -9.72 -18.35 -49.03
N SER A 13 -8.66 -18.38 -49.86
CA SER A 13 -7.28 -18.29 -49.38
C SER A 13 -6.99 -16.96 -48.67
N PHE A 14 -7.53 -15.85 -49.18
CA PHE A 14 -7.40 -14.53 -48.57
C PHE A 14 -8.10 -14.47 -47.19
N PHE A 15 -9.32 -14.98 -47.09
CA PHE A 15 -10.02 -15.07 -45.80
C PHE A 15 -9.32 -16.01 -44.81
N ALA A 16 -8.74 -17.12 -45.28
CA ALA A 16 -7.97 -18.03 -44.44
C ALA A 16 -6.73 -17.35 -43.85
N ILE A 17 -6.02 -16.51 -44.64
CA ILE A 17 -4.86 -15.74 -44.16
C ILE A 17 -5.30 -14.73 -43.10
N ILE A 18 -6.35 -13.93 -43.34
CA ILE A 18 -6.84 -12.95 -42.36
C ILE A 18 -7.29 -13.65 -41.07
N SER A 19 -8.03 -14.75 -41.19
CA SER A 19 -8.48 -15.54 -40.04
C SER A 19 -7.30 -16.11 -39.24
N SER A 20 -6.26 -16.61 -39.93
CA SER A 20 -5.04 -17.11 -39.30
C SER A 20 -4.31 -16.02 -38.51
N ILE A 21 -4.11 -14.84 -39.11
CA ILE A 21 -3.48 -13.68 -38.44
C ILE A 21 -4.30 -13.25 -37.23
N GLY A 22 -5.64 -13.15 -37.38
CA GLY A 22 -6.55 -12.84 -36.29
C GLY A 22 -6.45 -13.85 -35.15
N GLY A 23 -6.38 -15.15 -35.50
CA GLY A 23 -6.19 -16.25 -34.55
C GLY A 23 -4.89 -16.11 -33.75
N ILE A 24 -3.76 -15.83 -34.40
CA ILE A 24 -2.46 -15.65 -33.72
C ILE A 24 -2.51 -14.48 -32.73
N ILE A 25 -3.11 -13.34 -33.12
CA ILE A 25 -3.24 -12.17 -32.25
C ILE A 25 -4.12 -12.49 -31.04
N TYR A 26 -5.24 -13.19 -31.27
CA TYR A 26 -6.15 -13.59 -30.20
C TYR A 26 -5.48 -14.56 -29.21
N GLN A 27 -4.78 -15.58 -29.70
CA GLN A 27 -4.04 -16.53 -28.86
C GLN A 27 -2.97 -15.83 -28.01
N ARG A 28 -2.17 -14.96 -28.63
CA ARG A 28 -1.17 -14.15 -27.89
C ARG A 28 -1.81 -13.30 -26.78
N ARG A 29 -3.01 -12.76 -27.02
CA ARG A 29 -3.75 -12.01 -26.00
C ARG A 29 -4.18 -12.91 -24.85
N LEU A 30 -4.72 -14.10 -25.14
CA LEU A 30 -5.12 -15.06 -24.11
C LEU A 30 -3.92 -15.56 -23.30
N GLU A 31 -2.78 -15.82 -23.94
CA GLU A 31 -1.54 -16.19 -23.25
C GLU A 31 -1.06 -15.09 -22.30
N LYS A 32 -1.05 -13.83 -22.76
CA LYS A 32 -0.71 -12.69 -21.90
C LYS A 32 -1.65 -12.59 -20.69
N GLN A 33 -2.95 -12.79 -20.92
CA GLN A 33 -3.95 -12.78 -19.84
C GLN A 33 -3.73 -13.92 -18.84
N LYS A 34 -3.47 -15.12 -19.35
CA LYS A 34 -3.17 -16.30 -18.52
C LYS A 34 -1.91 -16.08 -17.69
N ASN A 35 -0.84 -15.57 -18.30
CA ASN A 35 0.42 -15.27 -17.61
C ASN A 35 0.23 -14.20 -16.53
N HIS A 36 -0.52 -13.14 -16.82
CA HIS A 36 -0.84 -12.11 -15.84
C HIS A 36 -1.63 -12.66 -14.65
N ARG A 37 -2.64 -13.51 -14.91
CA ARG A 37 -3.40 -14.18 -13.85
C ARG A 37 -2.52 -15.07 -12.99
N ALA A 38 -1.65 -15.88 -13.61
CA ALA A 38 -0.72 -16.75 -12.90
C ALA A 38 0.22 -15.97 -11.95
N LEU A 39 0.65 -14.76 -12.34
CA LEU A 39 1.44 -13.89 -11.46
C LEU A 39 0.66 -13.39 -10.23
N LEU A 40 -0.65 -13.13 -10.38
CA LEU A 40 -1.52 -12.64 -9.31
C LEU A 40 -2.08 -13.76 -8.43
N GLU A 41 -2.40 -14.91 -9.00
CA GLU A 41 -3.09 -16.04 -8.37
C GLU A 41 -2.42 -16.47 -7.06
N LYS A 42 -1.08 -16.49 -7.05
CA LYS A 42 -0.29 -16.83 -5.87
C LYS A 42 -0.49 -15.88 -4.68
N TYR A 43 -0.85 -14.63 -4.92
CA TYR A 43 -0.84 -13.56 -3.91
C TYR A 43 -2.20 -12.91 -3.68
N ILE A 44 -3.17 -13.09 -4.58
CA ILE A 44 -4.45 -12.37 -4.55
C ILE A 44 -5.26 -12.66 -3.29
N SER A 45 -5.35 -13.94 -2.89
CA SER A 45 -6.07 -14.32 -1.66
C SER A 45 -5.39 -13.75 -0.42
N GLN A 46 -4.06 -13.84 -0.37
CA GLN A 46 -3.28 -13.31 0.75
C GLN A 46 -3.43 -11.79 0.85
N LEU A 47 -3.38 -11.06 -0.27
CA LEU A 47 -3.55 -9.61 -0.26
C LEU A 47 -4.95 -9.21 0.22
N GLY A 48 -6.00 -9.87 -0.27
CA GLY A 48 -7.37 -9.59 0.15
C GLY A 48 -7.58 -9.85 1.64
N GLU A 49 -7.06 -10.96 2.16
CA GLU A 49 -7.10 -11.29 3.58
C GLU A 49 -6.36 -10.25 4.43
N LEU A 50 -5.16 -9.85 4.02
CA LEU A 50 -4.37 -8.85 4.75
C LEU A 50 -5.04 -7.47 4.74
N ASN A 51 -5.57 -7.03 3.59
CA ASN A 51 -6.31 -5.77 3.45
C ASN A 51 -7.51 -5.72 4.41
N TYR A 52 -8.29 -6.80 4.45
CA TYR A 52 -9.46 -6.93 5.32
C TYR A 52 -9.05 -7.00 6.80
N SER A 53 -8.04 -7.83 7.11
CA SER A 53 -7.56 -8.04 8.47
C SER A 53 -7.00 -6.77 9.06
N LEU A 54 -6.30 -5.95 8.27
CA LEU A 54 -5.74 -4.68 8.71
C LEU A 54 -6.82 -3.75 9.26
N LEU A 55 -7.89 -3.53 8.49
CA LEU A 55 -8.98 -2.65 8.92
C LEU A 55 -9.81 -3.26 10.05
N SER A 56 -10.03 -4.58 10.03
CA SER A 56 -10.76 -5.26 11.10
C SER A 56 -10.03 -5.15 12.43
N CYS A 57 -8.71 -5.37 12.44
CA CYS A 57 -7.86 -5.15 13.61
C CYS A 57 -7.87 -3.68 14.04
N LEU A 58 -7.82 -2.76 13.07
CA LEU A 58 -7.84 -1.33 13.36
C LEU A 58 -9.13 -0.91 14.07
N LYS A 59 -10.28 -1.45 13.65
CA LYS A 59 -11.60 -1.19 14.27
C LYS A 59 -11.69 -1.68 15.72
N ILE A 60 -11.07 -2.82 16.02
CA ILE A 60 -11.11 -3.45 17.35
C ILE A 60 -10.13 -2.77 18.32
N TYR A 61 -9.00 -2.29 17.81
CA TYR A 61 -7.93 -1.68 18.59
C TYR A 61 -8.39 -0.60 19.60
N PRO A 62 -9.15 0.45 19.22
CA PRO A 62 -9.57 1.50 20.16
C PRO A 62 -10.60 1.03 21.20
N GLN A 63 -11.29 -0.08 20.94
CA GLN A 63 -12.32 -0.63 21.85
C GLN A 63 -11.70 -1.43 23.00
N THR A 64 -10.40 -1.73 22.92
CA THR A 64 -9.72 -2.63 23.85
C THR A 64 -9.29 -1.91 25.13
N LYS A 65 -9.95 -2.25 26.24
CA LYS A 65 -9.69 -1.65 27.57
C LYS A 65 -8.42 -2.18 28.24
N SER A 66 -8.14 -3.48 28.13
CA SER A 66 -6.98 -4.13 28.76
C SER A 66 -5.68 -3.82 28.01
N ASP A 67 -4.62 -3.47 28.75
CA ASP A 67 -3.30 -3.17 28.18
C ASP A 67 -2.64 -4.39 27.51
N VAL A 68 -2.86 -5.59 28.04
CA VAL A 68 -2.34 -6.84 27.46
C VAL A 68 -2.95 -7.07 26.07
N SER A 69 -4.28 -6.99 25.99
CA SER A 69 -5.00 -7.13 24.73
C SER A 69 -4.65 -5.99 23.76
N ARG A 70 -4.41 -4.78 24.26
CA ARG A 70 -4.00 -3.64 23.43
C ARG A 70 -2.64 -3.87 22.78
N LYS A 71 -1.64 -4.30 23.55
CA LYS A 71 -0.31 -4.66 23.02
C LYS A 71 -0.39 -5.77 21.98
N LYS A 72 -1.27 -6.76 22.19
CA LYS A 72 -1.54 -7.83 21.22
C LYS A 72 -2.05 -7.25 19.90
N TRP A 73 -3.12 -6.46 19.91
CA TRP A 73 -3.69 -5.88 18.68
C TRP A 73 -2.75 -4.91 17.98
N GLN A 74 -1.97 -4.14 18.74
CA GLN A 74 -0.92 -3.27 18.17
C GLN A 74 0.15 -4.09 17.44
N LYS A 75 0.63 -5.18 18.04
CA LYS A 75 1.59 -6.09 17.41
C LYS A 75 1.01 -6.74 16.15
N THR A 76 -0.25 -7.15 16.19
CA THR A 76 -0.95 -7.69 15.02
C THR A 76 -1.04 -6.66 13.90
N LEU A 77 -1.43 -5.42 14.20
CA LEU A 77 -1.49 -4.34 13.21
C LEU A 77 -0.14 -4.08 12.53
N GLU A 78 0.95 -4.06 13.31
CA GLU A 78 2.29 -3.83 12.75
C GLU A 78 2.75 -5.02 11.89
N SER A 79 2.52 -6.26 12.34
CA SER A 79 2.79 -7.46 11.55
C SER A 79 2.04 -7.46 10.22
N THR A 80 0.72 -7.18 10.24
CA THR A 80 -0.10 -7.12 9.03
C THR A 80 0.39 -6.02 8.08
N LYS A 81 0.75 -4.84 8.61
CA LYS A 81 1.33 -3.75 7.83
C LYS A 81 2.63 -4.19 7.14
N ASP A 82 3.51 -4.86 7.85
CA ASP A 82 4.78 -5.35 7.30
C ASP A 82 4.57 -6.41 6.22
N GLU A 83 3.64 -7.34 6.43
CA GLU A 83 3.26 -8.35 5.44
C GLU A 83 2.69 -7.71 4.17
N ILE A 84 1.81 -6.71 4.30
CA ILE A 84 1.31 -5.94 3.14
C ILE A 84 2.46 -5.26 2.42
N ASN A 85 3.40 -4.63 3.14
CA ASN A 85 4.55 -3.97 2.54
C ASN A 85 5.46 -4.93 1.77
N GLN A 86 5.68 -6.14 2.29
CA GLN A 86 6.43 -7.18 1.60
C GLN A 86 5.69 -7.69 0.36
N LEU A 87 4.39 -7.94 0.47
CA LEU A 87 3.56 -8.45 -0.64
C LEU A 87 3.46 -7.44 -1.78
N ARG A 88 3.35 -6.15 -1.43
CA ARG A 88 3.34 -5.02 -2.36
C ARG A 88 4.56 -5.00 -3.29
N LEU A 89 5.75 -5.35 -2.78
CA LEU A 89 6.96 -5.41 -3.61
C LEU A 89 6.87 -6.52 -4.66
N LYS A 90 6.34 -7.68 -4.28
CA LYS A 90 6.11 -8.83 -5.19
C LYS A 90 5.03 -8.50 -6.24
N LEU A 91 4.06 -7.68 -5.87
CA LEU A 91 2.93 -7.27 -6.70
C LEU A 91 3.17 -6.02 -7.55
N ARG A 92 4.37 -5.42 -7.49
CA ARG A 92 4.69 -4.13 -8.14
C ARG A 92 4.32 -4.08 -9.62
N TYR A 93 4.65 -5.14 -10.36
CA TYR A 93 4.41 -5.22 -11.80
C TYR A 93 2.98 -5.62 -12.16
N PRO A 94 2.38 -6.69 -11.59
CA PRO A 94 1.01 -7.07 -11.95
C PRO A 94 -0.05 -6.06 -11.47
N LEU A 95 0.23 -5.27 -10.43
CA LEU A 95 -0.64 -4.19 -9.94
C LEU A 95 -0.07 -2.79 -10.23
N TRP A 96 0.63 -2.65 -11.36
CA TRP A 96 1.21 -1.36 -11.75
C TRP A 96 0.17 -0.22 -11.70
N GLY A 97 0.54 0.88 -11.04
CA GLY A 97 -0.28 2.08 -10.94
C GLY A 97 -1.14 2.21 -9.68
N ILE A 98 -1.22 1.17 -8.82
CA ILE A 98 -1.89 1.23 -7.50
C ILE A 98 -0.98 0.87 -6.30
N ILE A 99 0.32 0.75 -6.55
CA ILE A 99 1.31 0.24 -5.58
C ILE A 99 1.55 1.21 -4.42
N ASP A 100 1.46 2.51 -4.66
CA ASP A 100 1.64 3.50 -3.59
C ASP A 100 0.39 3.58 -2.71
N GLU A 101 -0.77 3.28 -3.27
CA GLU A 101 -2.05 3.29 -2.58
C GLU A 101 -2.20 2.07 -1.67
N ILE A 102 -1.65 0.91 -2.05
CA ILE A 102 -1.49 -0.23 -1.13
C ILE A 102 -0.59 0.15 0.07
N ARG A 103 0.49 0.91 -0.17
CA ARG A 103 1.33 1.42 0.92
C ARG A 103 0.55 2.39 1.83
N ILE A 104 -0.28 3.26 1.26
CA ILE A 104 -1.12 4.19 2.02
C ILE A 104 -2.12 3.42 2.89
N LEU A 105 -2.74 2.36 2.36
CA LEU A 105 -3.58 1.48 3.17
C LEU A 105 -2.78 0.89 4.35
N ALA A 106 -1.57 0.38 4.12
CA ALA A 106 -0.72 -0.15 5.20
C ALA A 106 -0.39 0.92 6.26
N LEU A 107 -0.19 2.19 5.86
CA LEU A 107 0.04 3.30 6.80
C LEU A 107 -1.16 3.61 7.69
N THR A 108 -2.38 3.24 7.29
CA THR A 108 -3.58 3.41 8.14
C THR A 108 -3.47 2.68 9.48
N ALA A 109 -2.67 1.61 9.54
CA ALA A 109 -2.36 0.89 10.77
C ALA A 109 -1.71 1.80 11.82
N SER A 110 -0.79 2.65 11.39
CA SER A 110 -0.09 3.60 12.26
C SER A 110 -0.92 4.86 12.47
N TRP A 111 -1.52 5.41 11.40
CA TRP A 111 -2.34 6.63 11.48
C TRP A 111 -3.58 6.47 12.34
N GLY A 112 -4.27 5.33 12.27
CA GLY A 112 -5.47 5.09 13.05
C GLY A 112 -5.21 4.95 14.56
N GLN A 113 -3.98 4.62 14.98
CA GLN A 113 -3.62 4.60 16.39
C GLN A 113 -3.64 5.98 17.03
N TYR A 114 -3.36 7.05 16.26
CA TYR A 114 -3.41 8.43 16.74
C TYR A 114 -4.82 8.85 17.15
N TYR A 115 -5.84 8.38 16.43
CA TYR A 115 -7.23 8.76 16.68
C TYR A 115 -7.91 7.95 17.78
N ARG A 116 -7.22 6.99 18.42
CA ARG A 116 -7.84 6.03 19.34
C ARG A 116 -8.66 6.68 20.47
N ASN A 117 -8.23 7.84 20.96
CA ASN A 117 -8.85 8.55 22.07
C ASN A 117 -10.04 9.42 21.64
N ASN A 118 -10.18 9.68 20.34
CA ASN A 118 -11.26 10.48 19.78
C ASN A 118 -12.12 9.60 18.86
N LYS A 119 -13.20 9.05 19.43
CA LYS A 119 -14.09 8.13 18.72
C LYS A 119 -14.62 8.72 17.42
N THR A 120 -15.06 9.98 17.42
CA THR A 120 -15.63 10.64 16.24
C THR A 120 -14.61 10.74 15.10
N GLN A 121 -13.39 11.19 15.40
CA GLN A 121 -12.32 11.25 14.40
C GLN A 121 -11.87 9.86 13.94
N PHE A 122 -11.85 8.88 14.86
CA PHE A 122 -11.53 7.50 14.51
C PHE A 122 -12.56 6.89 13.56
N ASP A 123 -13.85 7.05 13.84
CA ASP A 123 -14.93 6.51 13.02
C ASP A 123 -14.92 7.13 11.61
N GLU A 124 -14.66 8.44 11.50
CA GLU A 124 -14.49 9.12 10.22
C GLU A 124 -13.24 8.63 9.46
N PHE A 125 -12.08 8.55 10.14
CA PHE A 125 -10.85 8.00 9.57
C PHE A 125 -11.05 6.57 9.06
N TYR A 126 -11.69 5.73 9.88
CA TYR A 126 -11.98 4.34 9.54
C TYR A 126 -12.87 4.24 8.30
N ALA A 127 -13.91 5.06 8.20
CA ALA A 127 -14.78 5.07 7.02
C ALA A 127 -14.00 5.42 5.73
N ILE A 128 -13.12 6.41 5.80
CA ILE A 128 -12.29 6.82 4.65
C ILE A 128 -11.27 5.71 4.30
N ALA A 129 -10.63 5.10 5.30
CA ALA A 129 -9.71 3.98 5.10
C ALA A 129 -10.41 2.74 4.52
N ASN A 130 -11.65 2.46 4.95
CA ASN A 130 -12.46 1.37 4.43
C ASN A 130 -12.85 1.58 2.97
N ASN A 131 -13.18 2.82 2.58
CA ASN A 131 -13.40 3.16 1.18
C ASN A 131 -12.12 2.93 0.33
N LEU A 132 -10.93 3.28 0.83
CA LEU A 132 -9.68 2.97 0.14
C LEU A 132 -9.48 1.46 -0.06
N ARG A 133 -9.73 0.65 0.97
CA ARG A 133 -9.66 -0.82 0.87
C ARG A 133 -10.60 -1.34 -0.21
N GLU A 134 -11.86 -0.92 -0.21
CA GLU A 134 -12.86 -1.37 -1.20
C GLU A 134 -12.45 -1.02 -2.63
N GLU A 135 -11.94 0.19 -2.85
CA GLU A 135 -11.45 0.61 -4.16
C GLU A 135 -10.23 -0.20 -4.61
N LEU A 136 -9.33 -0.53 -3.68
CA LEU A 136 -8.19 -1.41 -3.95
C LEU A 136 -8.65 -2.81 -4.35
N ASP A 137 -9.56 -3.42 -3.58
CA ASP A 137 -10.08 -4.76 -3.85
C ASP A 137 -10.76 -4.82 -5.23
N GLN A 138 -11.54 -3.78 -5.58
CA GLN A 138 -12.14 -3.67 -6.91
C GLN A 138 -11.10 -3.56 -8.03
N ALA A 139 -10.03 -2.79 -7.83
CA ALA A 139 -8.94 -2.67 -8.79
C ALA A 139 -8.16 -3.99 -8.98
N ILE A 140 -7.96 -4.74 -7.89
CA ILE A 140 -7.30 -6.04 -7.89
C ILE A 140 -8.17 -7.08 -8.60
N LEU A 141 -9.47 -7.11 -8.31
CA LEU A 141 -10.44 -7.98 -8.97
C LEU A 141 -10.54 -7.68 -10.47
N ASP A 142 -10.55 -6.41 -10.87
CA ASP A 142 -10.50 -6.00 -12.29
C ASP A 142 -9.24 -6.52 -12.98
N SER A 143 -8.09 -6.41 -12.31
CA SER A 143 -6.80 -6.86 -12.82
C SER A 143 -6.75 -8.37 -13.04
N TYR A 144 -7.23 -9.12 -12.05
CA TYR A 144 -7.30 -10.58 -12.10
C TYR A 144 -8.30 -11.07 -13.16
N THR A 145 -9.52 -10.56 -13.12
CA THR A 145 -10.61 -10.99 -14.03
C THR A 145 -10.23 -10.72 -15.49
N ASN A 146 -9.65 -9.57 -15.79
CA ASN A 146 -9.28 -9.21 -17.16
C ASN A 146 -7.90 -9.74 -17.60
N GLY A 147 -7.09 -10.28 -16.68
CA GLY A 147 -5.73 -10.74 -16.97
C GLY A 147 -4.83 -9.60 -17.46
N ARG A 148 -4.93 -8.42 -16.87
CA ARG A 148 -4.12 -7.24 -17.23
C ARG A 148 -3.99 -6.32 -16.02
N PRO A 149 -3.00 -5.41 -15.98
CA PRO A 149 -2.94 -4.41 -14.91
C PRO A 149 -4.25 -3.61 -14.76
N PRO A 150 -4.54 -3.06 -13.57
CA PRO A 150 -5.77 -2.33 -13.30
C PRO A 150 -6.03 -1.23 -14.35
N CYS A 151 -7.26 -1.11 -14.83
CA CYS A 151 -7.55 -0.09 -15.83
C CYS A 151 -7.51 1.33 -15.24
N LYS A 152 -7.33 2.34 -16.11
CA LYS A 152 -7.22 3.76 -15.71
C LYS A 152 -8.38 4.25 -14.82
N LYS A 153 -9.58 3.71 -15.01
CA LYS A 153 -10.76 4.05 -14.19
C LYS A 153 -10.53 3.65 -12.73
N TYR A 154 -10.15 2.40 -12.47
CA TYR A 154 -9.90 1.92 -11.11
C TYR A 154 -8.67 2.60 -10.50
N ILE A 155 -7.59 2.79 -11.26
CA ILE A 155 -6.41 3.55 -10.80
C ILE A 155 -6.82 4.94 -10.28
N LYS A 156 -7.67 5.67 -11.02
CA LYS A 156 -8.15 7.00 -10.59
C LYS A 156 -8.97 6.94 -9.30
N ARG A 157 -9.86 5.95 -9.15
CA ARG A 157 -10.70 5.80 -7.94
C ARG A 157 -9.85 5.50 -6.71
N VAL A 158 -8.92 4.56 -6.83
CA VAL A 158 -7.97 4.19 -5.76
C VAL A 158 -7.12 5.40 -5.37
N LYS A 159 -6.58 6.14 -6.34
CA LYS A 159 -5.80 7.36 -6.09
C LYS A 159 -6.60 8.40 -5.32
N LYS A 160 -7.84 8.65 -5.74
CA LYS A 160 -8.74 9.59 -5.07
C LYS A 160 -9.01 9.16 -3.63
N ALA A 161 -9.31 7.89 -3.39
CA ALA A 161 -9.55 7.37 -2.05
C ALA A 161 -8.30 7.47 -1.17
N ALA A 162 -7.12 7.17 -1.71
CA ALA A 162 -5.86 7.26 -0.97
C ALA A 162 -5.49 8.71 -0.62
N GLU A 163 -5.80 9.64 -1.52
CA GLU A 163 -5.64 11.06 -1.27
C GLU A 163 -6.59 11.57 -0.18
N GLN A 164 -7.82 11.06 -0.10
CA GLN A 164 -8.73 11.38 1.00
C GLN A 164 -8.17 10.94 2.36
N VAL A 165 -7.60 9.73 2.45
CA VAL A 165 -6.94 9.25 3.67
C VAL A 165 -5.79 10.17 4.08
N LYS A 166 -4.91 10.53 3.12
CA LYS A 166 -3.79 11.45 3.36
C LYS A 166 -4.25 12.81 3.86
N ARG A 167 -5.17 13.45 3.12
CA ARG A 167 -5.70 14.78 3.48
C ARG A 167 -6.37 14.78 4.84
N PHE A 168 -7.09 13.72 5.20
CA PHE A 168 -7.65 13.59 6.54
C PHE A 168 -6.54 13.56 7.60
N HIS A 169 -5.49 12.78 7.37
CA HIS A 169 -4.37 12.70 8.30
C HIS A 169 -3.59 14.01 8.42
N ASP A 170 -3.27 14.65 7.29
CA ASP A 170 -2.53 15.91 7.26
C ASP A 170 -3.32 17.06 7.92
N LYS A 171 -4.65 17.10 7.73
CA LYS A 171 -5.51 18.11 8.38
C LYS A 171 -5.62 17.91 9.89
N THR A 172 -5.68 16.65 10.33
CA THR A 172 -5.92 16.31 11.75
C THR A 172 -4.61 16.25 12.56
N THR A 173 -3.47 16.20 11.88
CA THR A 173 -2.14 16.24 12.49
C THR A 173 -1.54 17.65 12.30
N PRO A 174 -1.90 18.65 13.13
CA PRO A 174 -1.24 19.94 13.04
C PRO A 174 0.21 19.75 13.49
N ILE A 175 1.15 20.21 12.65
CA ILE A 175 2.52 20.78 12.79
C ILE A 175 3.25 20.76 14.17
N LYS A 176 2.62 20.40 15.29
CA LYS A 176 3.19 20.29 16.65
C LYS A 176 4.34 19.28 16.81
N MET A 177 4.73 18.52 15.77
CA MET A 177 5.93 17.68 15.79
C MET A 177 7.20 18.36 15.30
N GLN A 178 7.12 19.48 14.56
CA GLN A 178 8.33 20.19 14.11
C GLN A 178 8.92 21.13 15.17
N GLU A 179 8.12 21.57 16.16
CA GLU A 179 8.60 22.44 17.25
C GLU A 179 9.16 21.65 18.44
N LYS A 180 8.66 20.42 18.68
CA LYS A 180 9.10 19.63 19.85
C LYS A 180 10.44 18.89 19.64
N THR A 181 10.88 18.72 18.40
CA THR A 181 12.13 18.02 18.08
C THR A 181 13.36 18.94 18.02
N SER A 182 13.20 20.26 17.82
CA SER A 182 14.31 21.22 17.96
C SER A 182 14.67 21.43 19.43
N ASP A 183 13.67 21.66 20.28
CA ASP A 183 13.91 22.05 21.69
C ASP A 183 14.40 20.87 22.55
N GLU A 184 13.97 19.64 22.23
CA GLU A 184 14.38 18.41 22.93
C GLU A 184 15.73 17.86 22.43
N SER A 185 16.14 18.24 21.20
CA SER A 185 17.47 17.97 20.65
C SER A 185 18.51 18.93 21.23
N ASP A 186 18.21 20.22 21.29
CA ASP A 186 19.13 21.25 21.76
C ASP A 186 19.35 21.15 23.28
N SER A 187 18.32 20.81 24.05
CA SER A 187 18.46 20.54 25.49
C SER A 187 19.30 19.29 25.80
N ASN A 188 19.17 18.22 25.01
CA ASN A 188 20.01 17.02 25.15
C ASN A 188 21.47 17.27 24.75
N LEU A 189 21.71 18.13 23.75
CA LEU A 189 23.05 18.54 23.33
C LEU A 189 23.73 19.42 24.38
N LEU A 190 23.00 20.38 24.97
CA LEU A 190 23.51 21.23 26.05
C LEU A 190 23.84 20.43 27.31
N ALA A 191 23.00 19.46 27.68
CA ALA A 191 23.26 18.57 28.82
C ALA A 191 24.53 17.72 28.60
N LYS A 192 24.71 17.15 27.40
CA LYS A 192 25.93 16.40 27.05
C LYS A 192 27.19 17.27 27.05
N LEU A 193 27.10 18.51 26.56
CA LEU A 193 28.22 19.45 26.55
C LEU A 193 28.59 19.90 27.97
N GLN A 194 27.61 20.11 28.86
CA GLN A 194 27.87 20.43 30.27
C GLN A 194 28.58 19.29 31.00
N ASP A 195 28.20 18.03 30.75
CA ASP A 195 28.87 16.86 31.33
C ASP A 195 30.32 16.72 30.83
N GLU A 196 30.57 16.93 29.53
CA GLU A 196 31.93 16.86 28.97
C GLU A 196 32.85 17.98 29.47
N VAL A 197 32.32 19.20 29.63
CA VAL A 197 33.09 20.34 30.17
C VAL A 197 33.42 20.10 31.65
N SER A 198 32.46 19.60 32.43
CA SER A 198 32.68 19.27 33.85
C SER A 198 33.77 18.20 34.02
N LEU A 199 33.79 17.18 33.15
CA LEU A 199 34.82 16.15 33.14
C LEU A 199 36.20 16.67 32.74
N LYS A 200 36.29 17.64 31.82
CA LYS A 200 37.57 18.27 31.43
C LYS A 200 38.14 19.11 32.57
N ILE A 201 37.31 19.88 33.26
CA ILE A 201 37.75 20.73 34.38
C ILE A 201 38.29 19.86 35.52
N LEU A 202 37.61 18.77 35.87
CA LEU A 202 38.07 17.84 36.90
C LEU A 202 39.43 17.21 36.56
N ARG A 203 39.68 16.87 35.29
CA ARG A 203 40.98 16.33 34.85
C ARG A 203 42.10 17.37 34.88
N GLN A 204 41.81 18.64 34.62
CA GLN A 204 42.82 19.71 34.73
C GLN A 204 43.20 19.98 36.19
N LEU A 205 42.23 20.00 37.10
CA LEU A 205 42.49 20.20 38.53
C LEU A 205 43.30 19.06 39.16
N ASP A 206 43.09 17.82 38.70
CA ASP A 206 43.85 16.65 39.18
C ASP A 206 45.31 16.66 38.69
N MET A 207 45.56 17.24 37.50
CA MET A 207 46.90 17.40 36.92
C MET A 207 47.72 18.53 37.56
N GLU A 208 47.07 19.56 38.12
CA GLU A 208 47.74 20.68 38.80
C GLU A 208 48.03 20.39 40.28
N SER A 209 47.56 19.24 40.81
CA SER A 209 47.76 18.82 42.22
C SER A 209 48.98 17.92 42.46
N LYS A 210 49.82 17.68 41.45
CA LYS A 210 51.07 16.91 41.52
C LYS A 210 52.28 17.80 41.27
#